data_AF-A0A2G5J5M2-F1
#
_entry.id   AF-A0A2G5J5M2-F1
#
_cell.length_a   1.000
_cell.length_b   1.000
_cell.length_c   1.000
_cell.angle_alpha   90.00
_cell.angle_beta   90.00
_cell.angle_gamma   90.00
#
_symmetry.space_group_name_H-M   'P 1'
#
loop_
_entity.id
_entity.type
_entity.pdbx_description
1 polymer ?
#
loop_
_entity_poly.entity_id
_entity_poly.type
_entity_poly.pdbx_seq_one_letter_code
_entity_poly.pdbx_strand_id
1 'polypeptide(L)'
;MSSPPAPSPDRHPRTVLDHRIETAAGCSIEKLWRHREAGLLDAPHSALADAHRDLVRAERDVTFHRALLARLVSGEFPVDQALLARIERTVDQLAHAIDERDTEQAKATAALEPIEAAAPRQAPQQVPTKDFAALLAIAQGAKLHENLLTHRLAVATPSRTRISYAQLQRLQASGLVDRDTSHPVHAGQPVTLTDAGRAVLAAPRPAGPPGTTPSPRPASSRAPAHLRR
;
A
#
# COMPACT_ATOMS: atom_id res chain seq x y z
N MET A 1 11.06 8.61 -39.21
CA MET A 1 9.88 9.13 -38.48
C MET A 1 9.26 7.94 -37.76
N SER A 2 9.52 7.79 -36.46
CA SER A 2 8.98 6.68 -35.68
C SER A 2 7.63 7.11 -35.11
N SER A 3 6.57 6.43 -35.52
CA SER A 3 5.23 6.62 -34.97
C SER A 3 5.23 6.31 -33.46
N PRO A 4 4.53 7.11 -32.63
CA PRO A 4 4.34 6.77 -31.22
C PRO A 4 3.50 5.49 -31.08
N PRO A 5 3.78 4.64 -30.08
CA PRO A 5 3.01 3.42 -29.85
C PRO A 5 1.56 3.78 -29.50
N ALA A 6 0.60 3.07 -30.11
CA ALA A 6 -0.81 3.26 -29.85
C ALA A 6 -1.12 2.95 -28.36
N PRO A 7 -1.95 3.76 -27.69
CA PRO A 7 -2.37 3.48 -26.32
C PRO A 7 -3.17 2.17 -26.28
N SER A 8 -2.77 1.23 -25.42
CA SER A 8 -3.47 -0.04 -25.23
C SER A 8 -4.95 0.21 -24.85
N PRO A 9 -5.93 -0.41 -25.53
CA PRO A 9 -7.35 -0.12 -25.35
C PRO A 9 -7.97 -0.67 -24.05
N ASP A 10 -7.24 -1.47 -23.27
CA ASP A 10 -7.82 -2.27 -22.18
C ASP A 10 -7.56 -1.73 -20.76
N ARG A 11 -7.02 -0.52 -20.62
CA ARG A 11 -6.85 0.06 -19.29
C ARG A 11 -8.17 0.69 -18.86
N HIS A 12 -8.98 -0.07 -18.12
CA HIS A 12 -10.14 0.46 -17.41
C HIS A 12 -9.74 1.73 -16.65
N PRO A 13 -10.64 2.73 -16.56
CA PRO A 13 -10.37 3.90 -15.74
C PRO A 13 -10.04 3.41 -14.34
N ARG A 14 -8.90 3.87 -13.82
CA ARG A 14 -8.45 3.48 -12.50
C ARG A 14 -9.30 4.19 -11.48
N THR A 15 -10.03 3.43 -10.67
CA THR A 15 -10.82 3.99 -9.59
C THR A 15 -9.90 4.22 -8.38
N VAL A 16 -10.33 5.08 -7.46
CA VAL A 16 -9.60 5.31 -6.20
C VAL A 16 -9.57 4.03 -5.33
N LEU A 17 -10.53 3.12 -5.52
CA LEU A 17 -10.65 1.89 -4.75
C LEU A 17 -9.82 0.72 -5.31
N ASP A 18 -9.28 0.85 -6.53
CA ASP A 18 -8.53 -0.21 -7.22
C ASP A 18 -7.49 -0.87 -6.31
N HIS A 19 -6.59 -0.07 -5.74
CA HIS A 19 -5.51 -0.58 -4.90
C HIS A 19 -6.01 -1.27 -3.62
N ARG A 20 -7.10 -0.74 -3.04
CA ARG A 20 -7.70 -1.26 -1.82
C ARG A 20 -8.37 -2.61 -2.09
N ILE A 21 -9.09 -2.71 -3.21
CA ILE A 21 -9.73 -3.93 -3.68
C ILE A 21 -8.69 -5.00 -4.01
N GLU A 22 -7.61 -4.66 -4.72
CA GLU A 22 -6.53 -5.61 -5.04
C GLU A 22 -5.86 -6.16 -3.79
N THR A 23 -5.68 -5.31 -2.77
CA THR A 23 -5.09 -5.70 -1.49
C THR A 23 -6.01 -6.64 -0.71
N ALA A 24 -7.31 -6.33 -0.63
CA ALA A 24 -8.28 -7.14 0.10
C ALA A 24 -8.57 -8.47 -0.61
N ALA A 25 -8.73 -8.46 -1.94
CA ALA A 25 -9.01 -9.65 -2.74
C ALA A 25 -7.75 -10.50 -3.03
N GLY A 26 -6.54 -9.96 -2.79
CA GLY A 26 -5.27 -10.65 -3.01
C GLY A 26 -4.96 -10.96 -4.48
N CYS A 27 -5.64 -10.30 -5.43
CA CYS A 27 -5.46 -10.47 -6.86
C CYS A 27 -5.72 -9.17 -7.62
N SER A 28 -5.23 -9.06 -8.86
CA SER A 28 -5.51 -7.88 -9.70
C SER A 28 -6.99 -7.79 -10.06
N ILE A 29 -7.47 -6.58 -10.36
CA ILE A 29 -8.86 -6.33 -10.75
C ILE A 29 -9.26 -7.16 -11.97
N GLU A 30 -8.38 -7.28 -12.98
CA GLU A 30 -8.71 -8.07 -14.16
C GLU A 30 -8.87 -9.56 -13.82
N LYS A 31 -8.09 -10.05 -12.86
CA LYS A 31 -8.19 -11.43 -12.38
C LYS A 31 -9.46 -11.64 -11.56
N LEU A 32 -9.84 -10.66 -10.74
CA LEU A 32 -11.11 -10.66 -9.99
C LEU A 32 -12.30 -10.76 -10.95
N TRP A 33 -12.34 -9.95 -12.01
CA TRP A 33 -13.41 -10.00 -13.01
C TRP A 33 -13.45 -11.32 -13.78
N ARG A 34 -12.29 -11.86 -14.20
CA ARG A 34 -12.24 -13.18 -14.84
C ARG A 34 -12.73 -14.29 -13.92
N HIS A 35 -12.38 -14.26 -12.64
CA HIS A 35 -12.85 -15.25 -11.68
C HIS A 35 -14.37 -15.12 -11.45
N ARG A 36 -14.91 -13.90 -11.47
CA ARG A 36 -16.35 -13.65 -11.41
C ARG A 36 -17.07 -14.28 -12.61
N GLU A 37 -16.57 -14.04 -13.81
CA GLU A 37 -17.13 -14.60 -15.06
C GLU A 37 -17.04 -16.13 -15.11
N ALA A 38 -15.97 -16.69 -14.56
CA ALA A 38 -15.79 -18.12 -14.44
C ALA A 38 -16.56 -18.77 -13.28
N GLY A 39 -17.28 -18.00 -12.46
CA GLY A 39 -18.04 -18.50 -11.30
C GLY A 39 -17.16 -19.07 -10.18
N LEU A 40 -15.91 -18.64 -10.08
CA LEU A 40 -14.90 -19.17 -9.15
C LEU A 40 -14.82 -18.39 -7.82
N LEU A 41 -15.59 -17.30 -7.70
CA LEU A 41 -15.60 -16.45 -6.51
C LEU A 41 -16.68 -16.92 -5.52
N ASP A 42 -16.39 -16.75 -4.23
CA ASP A 42 -17.41 -16.85 -3.20
C ASP A 42 -18.44 -15.71 -3.30
N ALA A 43 -19.51 -15.76 -2.49
CA ALA A 43 -20.55 -14.74 -2.48
C ALA A 43 -20.02 -13.31 -2.21
N PRO A 44 -19.16 -13.05 -1.20
CA PRO A 44 -18.67 -11.70 -0.95
C PRO A 44 -17.74 -11.17 -2.05
N HIS A 45 -16.79 -11.96 -2.55
CA HIS A 45 -15.91 -11.51 -3.64
C HIS A 45 -16.66 -11.35 -4.96
N SER A 46 -17.72 -12.13 -5.18
CA SER A 46 -18.64 -11.93 -6.31
C SER A 46 -19.36 -10.58 -6.24
N ALA A 47 -19.92 -10.24 -5.08
CA ALA A 47 -20.60 -8.97 -4.86
C ALA A 47 -19.64 -7.77 -5.02
N LEU A 48 -18.39 -7.90 -4.54
CA LEU A 48 -17.35 -6.90 -4.73
C LEU A 48 -16.99 -6.71 -6.21
N ALA A 49 -16.84 -7.82 -6.95
CA ALA A 49 -16.52 -7.76 -8.38
C ALA A 49 -17.62 -7.07 -9.20
N ASP A 50 -18.88 -7.34 -8.88
CA ASP A 50 -20.05 -6.72 -9.52
C ASP A 50 -20.13 -5.22 -9.16
N ALA A 51 -20.02 -4.86 -7.87
CA ALA A 51 -20.02 -3.47 -7.44
C ALA A 51 -18.86 -2.65 -8.04
N HIS A 52 -17.67 -3.25 -8.18
CA HIS A 52 -16.55 -2.60 -8.85
C HIS A 52 -16.81 -2.38 -10.35
N ARG A 53 -17.48 -3.33 -11.02
CA ARG A 53 -17.85 -3.18 -12.43
C ARG A 53 -18.85 -2.03 -12.62
N ASP A 54 -19.82 -1.90 -11.73
CA ASP A 54 -20.80 -0.82 -11.75
C ASP A 54 -20.14 0.54 -11.47
N LEU A 55 -19.20 0.60 -10.52
CA LEU A 55 -18.40 1.80 -10.27
C LEU A 55 -17.58 2.22 -11.50
N VAL A 56 -16.88 1.29 -12.14
CA VAL A 56 -16.12 1.57 -13.37
C VAL A 56 -17.03 2.09 -14.48
N ARG A 57 -18.27 1.56 -14.58
CA ARG A 57 -19.25 2.06 -15.55
C ARG A 57 -19.64 3.52 -15.24
N ALA A 58 -19.98 3.83 -13.99
CA ALA A 58 -20.34 5.18 -13.59
C ALA A 58 -19.18 6.18 -13.81
N GLU A 59 -17.93 5.79 -13.55
CA GLU A 59 -16.76 6.62 -13.86
C GLU A 59 -16.59 6.90 -15.36
N ARG A 60 -16.93 5.93 -16.22
CA ARG A 60 -16.92 6.14 -17.69
C ARG A 60 -17.97 7.16 -18.09
N ASP A 61 -19.15 7.13 -17.48
CA ASP A 61 -20.24 8.07 -17.77
C ASP A 61 -19.87 9.50 -17.34
N VAL A 62 -19.25 9.66 -16.16
CA VAL A 62 -18.67 10.96 -15.74
C VAL A 62 -17.61 11.45 -16.73
N THR A 63 -16.70 10.56 -17.14
CA THR A 63 -15.64 10.91 -18.10
C THR A 63 -16.23 11.34 -19.45
N PHE A 64 -17.28 10.65 -19.92
CA PHE A 64 -18.00 10.97 -21.14
C PHE A 64 -18.65 12.36 -21.08
N HIS A 65 -19.44 12.64 -20.04
CA HIS A 65 -20.13 13.92 -19.91
C HIS A 65 -19.17 15.08 -19.71
N ARG A 66 -18.06 14.87 -18.99
CA ARG A 66 -16.98 15.86 -18.87
C ARG A 66 -16.33 16.16 -20.22
N ALA A 67 -16.04 15.15 -21.02
CA ALA A 67 -15.46 15.33 -22.36
C ALA A 67 -16.45 16.03 -23.31
N LEU A 68 -17.73 15.68 -23.25
CA LEU A 68 -18.79 16.34 -24.02
C LEU A 68 -18.91 17.82 -23.64
N LEU A 69 -18.91 18.14 -22.34
CA LEU A 69 -18.96 19.52 -21.86
C LEU A 69 -17.75 20.33 -22.35
N ALA A 70 -16.54 19.77 -22.23
CA ALA A 70 -15.33 20.41 -22.74
C ALA A 70 -15.42 20.71 -24.24
N ARG A 71 -16.01 19.79 -25.02
CA ARG A 71 -16.23 19.98 -26.45
C ARG A 71 -17.25 21.08 -26.73
N LEU A 72 -18.36 21.15 -26.00
CA LEU A 72 -19.38 22.19 -26.21
C LEU A 72 -18.85 23.60 -25.91
N VAL A 73 -17.92 23.71 -24.96
CA VAL A 73 -17.33 25.00 -24.54
C VAL A 73 -16.06 25.35 -25.34
N SER A 74 -15.61 24.47 -26.25
CA SER A 74 -14.36 24.66 -27.02
C SER A 74 -14.37 25.79 -28.05
N GLY A 75 -15.53 26.38 -28.34
CA GLY A 75 -15.71 27.36 -29.41
C GLY A 75 -15.94 26.77 -30.80
N GLU A 76 -16.08 25.44 -30.91
CA GLU A 76 -16.43 24.73 -32.16
C GLU A 76 -17.84 25.04 -32.67
N PHE A 77 -18.74 25.52 -31.81
CA PHE A 77 -20.17 25.70 -32.12
C PHE A 77 -20.57 27.18 -32.13
N PRO A 78 -21.53 27.58 -32.98
CA PRO A 78 -22.07 28.93 -32.96
C PRO A 78 -22.75 29.21 -31.60
N VAL A 79 -22.51 30.41 -31.07
CA VAL A 79 -23.08 30.84 -29.78
C VAL A 79 -24.55 31.25 -30.00
N ASP A 80 -25.44 30.28 -29.86
CA ASP A 80 -26.88 30.45 -29.96
C ASP A 80 -27.61 29.86 -28.73
N GLN A 81 -28.93 30.07 -28.67
CA GLN A 81 -29.75 29.55 -27.58
C GLN A 81 -29.76 28.02 -27.52
N ALA A 82 -29.55 27.34 -28.65
CA ALA A 82 -29.51 25.88 -28.69
C ALA A 82 -28.22 25.32 -28.07
N LEU A 83 -27.08 26.02 -28.24
CA LEU A 83 -25.83 25.72 -27.58
C LEU A 83 -25.96 25.87 -26.07
N LEU A 84 -26.52 27.00 -25.59
CA LEU A 84 -26.74 27.23 -24.16
C LEU A 84 -27.61 26.14 -23.54
N ALA A 85 -28.75 25.81 -24.15
CA ALA A 85 -29.63 24.73 -23.68
C ALA A 85 -28.96 23.34 -23.71
N ARG A 86 -28.03 23.10 -24.64
CA ARG A 86 -27.26 21.84 -24.69
C ARG A 86 -26.19 21.78 -23.60
N ILE A 87 -25.54 22.90 -23.30
CA ILE A 87 -24.59 23.00 -22.18
C ILE A 87 -25.31 22.73 -20.87
N GLU A 88 -26.44 23.40 -20.60
CA GLU A 88 -27.25 23.20 -19.39
C GLU A 88 -27.60 21.71 -19.20
N ARG A 89 -28.18 21.08 -20.23
CA ARG A 89 -28.51 19.65 -20.18
C ARG A 89 -27.28 18.77 -19.92
N THR A 90 -26.12 19.11 -20.49
CA THR A 90 -24.88 18.32 -20.29
C THR A 90 -24.35 18.49 -18.87
N VAL A 91 -24.51 19.67 -18.26
CA VAL A 91 -24.17 19.91 -16.86
C VAL A 91 -25.10 19.09 -15.95
N ASP A 92 -26.40 19.08 -16.22
CA ASP A 92 -27.36 18.25 -15.45
C ASP A 92 -27.03 16.76 -15.55
N GLN A 93 -26.69 16.27 -16.76
CA GLN A 93 -26.27 14.89 -16.98
C GLN A 93 -24.95 14.56 -16.28
N LEU A 94 -23.99 15.50 -16.26
CA LEU A 94 -22.74 15.32 -15.52
C LEU A 94 -22.99 15.26 -14.01
N ALA A 95 -23.87 16.11 -13.48
CA ALA A 95 -24.24 16.08 -12.07
C ALA A 95 -24.87 14.73 -11.70
N HIS A 96 -25.81 14.24 -12.52
CA HIS A 96 -26.41 12.92 -12.31
C HIS A 96 -25.39 11.78 -12.35
N ALA A 97 -24.47 11.80 -13.33
CA ALA A 97 -23.41 10.79 -13.42
C ALA A 97 -22.45 10.83 -12.20
N ILE A 98 -22.22 12.02 -11.63
CA ILE A 98 -21.43 12.18 -10.40
C ILE A 98 -22.16 11.53 -9.21
N ASP A 99 -23.46 11.80 -9.05
CA ASP A 99 -24.27 11.22 -7.97
C ASP A 99 -24.35 9.69 -8.06
N GLU A 100 -24.51 9.15 -9.29
CA GLU A 100 -24.46 7.71 -9.54
C GLU A 100 -23.10 7.12 -9.18
N ARG A 101 -22.00 7.76 -9.62
CA ARG A 101 -20.63 7.32 -9.29
C ARG A 101 -20.37 7.34 -7.78
N ASP A 102 -20.86 8.33 -7.06
CA ASP A 102 -20.70 8.42 -5.61
C ASP A 102 -21.52 7.32 -4.89
N THR A 103 -22.73 7.02 -5.40
CA THR A 103 -23.56 5.91 -4.92
C THR A 103 -22.88 4.55 -5.15
N GLU A 104 -22.33 4.32 -6.34
CA GLU A 104 -21.61 3.08 -6.65
C GLU A 104 -20.30 2.96 -5.86
N GLN A 105 -19.62 4.08 -5.61
CA GLN A 105 -18.42 4.10 -4.77
C GLN A 105 -18.75 3.71 -3.33
N ALA A 106 -19.88 4.18 -2.79
CA ALA A 106 -20.37 3.78 -1.48
C ALA A 106 -20.72 2.29 -1.43
N LYS A 107 -21.40 1.74 -2.45
CA LYS A 107 -21.70 0.31 -2.56
C LYS A 107 -20.45 -0.55 -2.65
N ALA A 108 -19.48 -0.18 -3.49
CA ALA A 108 -18.21 -0.88 -3.61
C ALA A 108 -17.43 -0.86 -2.28
N THR A 109 -17.45 0.25 -1.57
CA THR A 109 -16.85 0.36 -0.23
C THR A 109 -17.55 -0.56 0.78
N ALA A 110 -18.89 -0.55 0.81
CA ALA A 110 -19.66 -1.41 1.71
C ALA A 110 -19.47 -2.91 1.39
N ALA A 111 -19.31 -3.29 0.11
CA ALA A 111 -19.00 -4.65 -0.29
C ALA A 111 -17.57 -5.08 0.09
N LEU A 112 -16.65 -4.12 0.23
CA LEU A 112 -15.25 -4.36 0.56
C LEU A 112 -15.04 -4.59 2.06
N GLU A 113 -15.77 -3.87 2.92
CA GLU A 113 -15.68 -3.99 4.39
C GLU A 113 -15.75 -5.43 4.94
N PRO A 114 -16.70 -6.30 4.54
CA PRO A 114 -16.77 -7.67 5.05
C PRO A 114 -15.58 -8.53 4.61
N ILE A 115 -15.01 -8.28 3.43
CA ILE A 115 -13.83 -9.01 2.94
C ILE A 115 -12.60 -8.59 3.74
N GLU A 116 -12.45 -7.29 4.00
CA GLU A 116 -11.39 -6.76 4.86
C GLU A 116 -11.53 -7.22 6.32
N ALA A 117 -12.75 -7.33 6.83
CA ALA A 117 -13.02 -7.81 8.18
C ALA A 117 -12.82 -9.33 8.33
N ALA A 118 -13.13 -10.10 7.29
CA ALA A 118 -12.95 -11.55 7.24
C ALA A 118 -11.51 -11.96 6.89
N ALA A 119 -10.74 -11.07 6.25
CA ALA A 119 -9.32 -11.28 6.06
C ALA A 119 -8.69 -11.52 7.44
N PRO A 120 -7.95 -12.63 7.64
CA PRO A 120 -7.14 -12.77 8.84
C PRO A 120 -6.28 -11.52 8.87
N ARG A 121 -6.48 -10.65 9.90
CA ARG A 121 -5.64 -9.47 10.13
C ARG A 121 -4.25 -9.89 9.77
N GLN A 122 -3.73 -9.39 8.64
CA GLN A 122 -2.44 -9.83 8.15
C GLN A 122 -1.50 -9.65 9.32
N ALA A 123 -1.09 -10.77 9.92
CA ALA A 123 -0.07 -10.74 10.95
C ALA A 123 1.04 -9.92 10.31
N PRO A 124 1.52 -8.86 10.99
CA PRO A 124 2.40 -7.87 10.38
C PRO A 124 3.42 -8.64 9.58
N GLN A 125 3.43 -8.43 8.25
CA GLN A 125 4.28 -9.17 7.30
C GLN A 125 5.57 -9.49 8.01
N GLN A 126 5.85 -10.77 8.28
CA GLN A 126 6.92 -11.15 9.20
C GLN A 126 8.19 -10.44 8.74
N VAL A 127 8.52 -9.33 9.42
CA VAL A 127 9.57 -8.45 8.97
C VAL A 127 10.84 -9.27 9.12
N PRO A 128 11.64 -9.45 8.05
CA PRO A 128 12.87 -10.21 8.14
C PRO A 128 13.65 -9.75 9.36
N THR A 129 14.25 -10.66 10.14
CA THR A 129 14.90 -10.31 11.41
C THR A 129 15.91 -9.16 11.27
N LYS A 130 16.57 -9.08 10.10
CA LYS A 130 17.49 -8.00 9.74
C LYS A 130 16.80 -6.64 9.57
N ASP A 131 15.60 -6.62 9.03
CA ASP A 131 14.79 -5.41 8.84
C ASP A 131 14.13 -4.99 10.15
N PHE A 132 13.76 -5.93 11.02
CA PHE A 132 13.30 -5.63 12.39
C PHE A 132 14.40 -4.97 13.23
N ALA A 133 15.64 -5.48 13.14
CA ALA A 133 16.80 -4.85 13.78
C ALA A 133 17.08 -3.43 13.24
N ALA A 134 16.88 -3.22 11.94
CA ALA A 134 16.99 -1.90 11.33
C ALA A 134 15.89 -0.94 11.82
N LEU A 135 14.64 -1.39 11.95
CA LEU A 135 13.54 -0.59 12.52
C LEU A 135 13.81 -0.21 13.97
N LEU A 136 14.30 -1.14 14.80
CA LEU A 136 14.72 -0.85 16.17
C LEU A 136 15.85 0.18 16.24
N ALA A 137 16.83 0.06 15.35
CA ALA A 137 17.94 1.01 15.27
C ALA A 137 17.47 2.41 14.81
N ILE A 138 16.48 2.49 13.91
CA ILE A 138 15.87 3.75 13.46
C ILE A 138 14.98 4.36 14.54
N ALA A 139 14.28 3.56 15.34
CA ALA A 139 13.47 4.03 16.47
C ALA A 139 14.27 4.84 17.49
N GLN A 140 15.56 4.53 17.63
CA GLN A 140 16.49 5.22 18.52
C GLN A 140 17.03 6.54 17.91
N GLY A 141 16.63 6.87 16.69
CA GLY A 141 17.12 7.98 15.88
C GLY A 141 18.02 7.50 14.75
N ALA A 142 17.79 8.01 13.54
CA ALA A 142 18.60 7.67 12.37
C ALA A 142 18.82 8.90 11.48
N LYS A 143 20.01 8.96 10.88
CA LYS A 143 20.37 9.98 9.90
C LYS A 143 20.99 9.35 8.67
N LEU A 144 20.46 9.67 7.50
CA LEU A 144 21.04 9.31 6.22
C LEU A 144 22.18 10.28 5.90
N HIS A 145 23.35 9.71 5.62
CA HIS A 145 24.53 10.45 5.21
C HIS A 145 25.03 9.98 3.85
N GLU A 146 25.59 10.91 3.09
CA GLU A 146 26.38 10.60 1.90
C GLU A 146 27.87 10.71 2.24
N ASN A 147 28.62 9.68 1.88
CA ASN A 147 30.07 9.74 1.92
C ASN A 147 30.58 10.56 0.72
N LEU A 148 31.17 11.72 0.97
CA LEU A 148 31.59 12.65 -0.09
C LEU A 148 32.74 12.14 -0.97
N LEU A 149 33.50 11.13 -0.52
CA LEU A 149 34.60 10.55 -1.31
C LEU A 149 34.12 9.42 -2.23
N THR A 150 33.08 8.69 -1.83
CA THR A 150 32.58 7.50 -2.55
C THR A 150 31.18 7.68 -3.11
N HIS A 151 30.52 8.81 -2.82
CA HIS A 151 29.12 9.12 -3.11
C HIS A 151 28.13 8.03 -2.64
N ARG A 152 28.54 7.23 -1.64
CA ARG A 152 27.71 6.15 -1.11
C ARG A 152 26.83 6.66 0.02
N LEU A 153 25.56 6.27 -0.03
CA LEU A 153 24.57 6.57 0.98
C LEU A 153 24.52 5.47 2.06
N ALA A 154 24.50 5.87 3.32
CA ALA A 154 24.35 4.96 4.45
C ALA A 154 23.63 5.65 5.62
N VAL A 155 22.91 4.87 6.42
CA VAL A 155 22.23 5.40 7.60
C VAL A 155 23.13 5.23 8.81
N ALA A 156 23.41 6.33 9.50
CA ALA A 156 24.02 6.35 10.81
C ALA A 156 22.93 6.20 11.88
N THR A 157 23.12 5.24 12.78
CA THR A 157 22.25 5.00 13.93
C THR A 157 23.10 5.03 15.22
N PRO A 158 22.55 5.48 16.36
CA PRO A 158 23.26 5.48 17.65
C PRO A 158 23.71 4.08 18.07
N SER A 159 22.95 3.05 17.72
CA SER A 159 23.27 1.64 17.99
C SER A 159 24.43 1.09 17.14
N ARG A 160 25.02 1.89 16.25
CA ARG A 160 26.04 1.49 15.25
C ARG A 160 25.58 0.35 14.33
N THR A 161 24.27 0.14 14.23
CA THR A 161 23.70 -0.84 13.31
C THR A 161 23.92 -0.32 11.89
N ARG A 162 24.58 -1.14 11.06
CA ARG A 162 24.83 -0.80 9.66
C ARG A 162 23.57 -1.05 8.83
N ILE A 163 22.91 0.03 8.43
CA ILE A 163 21.76 -0.02 7.51
C ILE A 163 22.22 0.55 6.16
N SER A 164 22.19 -0.29 5.14
CA SER A 164 22.54 0.14 3.77
C SER A 164 21.43 0.97 3.17
N TYR A 165 21.75 1.81 2.18
CA TYR A 165 20.73 2.58 1.47
C TYR A 165 19.67 1.70 0.78
N ALA A 166 20.07 0.56 0.20
CA ALA A 166 19.12 -0.39 -0.38
C ALA A 166 18.16 -0.97 0.67
N GLN A 167 18.63 -1.18 1.91
CA GLN A 167 17.77 -1.62 3.00
C GLN A 167 16.80 -0.52 3.42
N LEU A 168 17.27 0.74 3.53
CA LEU A 168 16.42 1.89 3.78
C LEU A 168 15.33 2.07 2.71
N GLN A 169 15.69 1.95 1.42
CA GLN A 169 14.74 2.07 0.31
C GLN A 169 13.63 1.02 0.38
N ARG A 170 13.96 -0.22 0.76
CA ARG A 170 12.94 -1.27 0.94
C ARG A 170 12.01 -0.94 2.11
N LEU A 171 12.54 -0.50 3.25
CA LEU A 171 11.71 -0.11 4.40
C LEU A 171 10.79 1.08 4.07
N GLN A 172 11.26 2.03 3.27
CA GLN A 172 10.47 3.14 2.77
C GLN A 172 9.39 2.69 1.77
N ALA A 173 9.72 1.78 0.85
CA ALA A 173 8.76 1.20 -0.09
C ALA A 173 7.66 0.39 0.61
N SER A 174 7.98 -0.24 1.75
CA SER A 174 7.02 -0.90 2.63
C SER A 174 6.25 0.08 3.54
N GLY A 175 6.48 1.38 3.43
CA GLY A 175 5.79 2.41 4.21
C GLY A 175 6.13 2.39 5.70
N LEU A 176 7.22 1.76 6.13
CA LEU A 176 7.60 1.60 7.54
C LEU A 176 8.47 2.76 8.06
N VAL A 177 9.10 3.49 7.15
CA VAL A 177 10.09 4.53 7.42
C VAL A 177 9.87 5.69 6.47
N ASP A 178 10.06 6.91 6.95
CA ASP A 178 10.05 8.13 6.14
C ASP A 178 11.34 8.92 6.28
N ARG A 179 11.66 9.72 5.26
CA ARG A 179 12.84 10.59 5.23
C ARG A 179 12.38 12.03 5.19
N ASP A 180 12.91 12.84 6.10
CA ASP A 180 12.64 14.28 6.06
C ASP A 180 13.47 14.94 4.96
N THR A 181 12.88 15.17 3.79
CA THR A 181 13.55 15.81 2.63
C THR A 181 13.82 17.30 2.80
N SER A 182 13.38 17.91 3.90
CA SER A 182 13.68 19.31 4.22
C SER A 182 15.14 19.51 4.62
N HIS A 183 15.85 18.42 4.94
CA HIS A 183 17.25 18.43 5.33
C HIS A 183 18.15 17.83 4.22
N PRO A 184 19.22 18.54 3.82
CA PRO A 184 20.13 18.02 2.82
C PRO A 184 20.91 16.81 3.36
N VAL A 185 21.13 15.81 2.50
CA VAL A 185 21.77 14.54 2.86
C VAL A 185 23.20 14.73 3.42
N HIS A 186 23.93 15.71 2.91
CA HIS A 186 25.29 16.02 3.39
C HIS A 186 25.31 16.54 4.84
N ALA A 187 24.20 17.12 5.34
CA ALA A 187 24.06 17.57 6.73
C ALA A 187 23.49 16.48 7.65
N GLY A 188 23.22 15.28 7.13
CA GLY A 188 22.56 14.21 7.86
C GLY A 188 21.05 14.36 7.81
N GLN A 189 20.43 13.74 6.79
CA GLN A 189 19.00 13.78 6.60
C GLN A 189 18.29 12.89 7.63
N PRO A 190 17.37 13.40 8.45
CA PRO A 190 16.64 12.60 9.42
C PRO A 190 15.80 11.49 8.78
N VAL A 191 15.77 10.33 9.44
CA VAL A 191 14.98 9.16 9.06
C VAL A 191 14.13 8.77 10.26
N THR A 192 12.81 8.68 10.08
CA THR A 192 11.84 8.45 11.16
C THR A 192 10.96 7.25 10.87
N LEU A 193 10.41 6.64 11.92
CA LEU A 193 9.42 5.57 11.77
C LEU A 193 8.04 6.16 11.49
N THR A 194 7.35 5.58 10.51
CA THR A 194 5.92 5.84 10.31
C THR A 194 5.09 5.15 11.39
N ASP A 195 3.80 5.46 11.45
CA ASP A 195 2.86 4.83 12.36
C ASP A 195 2.80 3.31 12.15
N ALA A 196 2.86 2.87 10.88
CA ALA A 196 2.96 1.46 10.51
C ALA A 196 4.27 0.82 11.02
N GLY A 197 5.41 1.49 10.87
CA GLY A 197 6.70 1.02 11.40
C GLY A 197 6.70 0.89 12.92
N ARG A 198 6.06 1.81 13.65
CA ARG A 198 5.89 1.73 15.11
C ARG A 198 4.96 0.59 15.51
N ALA A 199 3.87 0.36 14.77
CA ALA A 199 2.96 -0.75 15.01
C ALA A 199 3.65 -2.11 14.86
N VAL A 200 4.57 -2.26 13.88
CA VAL A 200 5.39 -3.47 13.72
C VAL A 200 6.27 -3.72 14.95
N LEU A 201 6.87 -2.69 15.53
CA LEU A 201 7.70 -2.82 16.74
C LEU A 201 6.87 -3.11 18.00
N ALA A 202 5.62 -2.63 18.05
CA ALA A 202 4.70 -2.84 19.16
C ALA A 202 3.96 -4.18 19.10
N ALA A 203 3.99 -4.87 17.96
CA ALA A 203 3.31 -6.15 17.79
C ALA A 203 3.90 -7.22 18.76
N PRO A 204 3.06 -8.00 19.45
CA PRO A 204 3.51 -9.10 20.29
C PRO A 204 4.34 -10.08 19.45
N ARG A 205 5.60 -10.31 19.86
CA ARG A 205 6.45 -11.31 19.22
C ARG A 205 5.74 -12.67 19.32
N PRO A 206 5.47 -13.36 18.20
CA PRO A 206 5.00 -14.75 18.26
C PRO A 206 6.02 -15.54 19.09
N ALA A 207 5.53 -16.24 20.12
CA ALA A 207 6.35 -17.19 20.86
C ALA A 207 7.00 -18.12 19.83
N GLY A 208 8.33 -18.13 19.80
CA GLY A 208 9.06 -19.09 18.97
C GLY A 208 8.63 -20.51 19.34
N PRO A 209 8.83 -21.49 18.44
CA PRO A 209 8.53 -22.88 18.74
C PRO A 209 9.18 -23.29 20.08
N PRO A 210 8.53 -24.15 20.88
CA PRO A 210 9.00 -24.49 22.22
C PRO A 210 10.44 -25.01 22.14
N GLY A 211 11.38 -24.17 22.57
CA GLY A 211 12.78 -24.52 22.73
C GLY A 211 12.87 -25.54 23.85
N THR A 212 13.07 -26.78 23.43
CA THR A 212 13.67 -27.92 24.16
C THR A 212 14.06 -27.61 25.61
N THR A 213 13.34 -28.27 26.52
CA THR A 213 13.74 -28.52 27.89
C THR A 213 15.25 -28.76 27.99
N PRO A 214 15.99 -28.01 28.86
CA PRO A 214 17.38 -28.32 29.10
C PRO A 214 17.48 -29.72 29.72
N SER A 215 18.31 -30.58 29.11
CA SER A 215 18.64 -31.90 29.62
C SER A 215 19.09 -31.80 31.09
N PRO A 216 18.62 -32.66 32.00
CA PRO A 216 19.05 -32.63 33.39
C PRO A 216 20.56 -32.85 33.47
N ARG A 217 21.22 -31.90 34.13
CA ARG A 217 22.65 -31.90 34.43
C ARG A 217 22.94 -33.10 35.34
N PRO A 218 23.91 -33.99 35.04
CA PRO A 218 24.25 -35.07 35.97
C PRO A 218 24.80 -34.47 37.28
N ALA A 219 24.30 -35.01 38.38
CA ALA A 219 24.59 -34.57 39.73
C ALA A 219 26.09 -34.61 40.05
N SER A 220 26.56 -33.55 40.70
CA SER A 220 27.89 -33.46 41.31
C SER A 220 28.05 -34.55 42.38
N SER A 221 28.89 -35.54 42.11
CA SER A 221 29.41 -36.44 43.13
C SER A 221 30.40 -35.68 44.01
N ARG A 222 30.08 -35.57 45.29
CA ARG A 222 30.91 -35.03 46.36
C ARG A 222 31.71 -36.18 46.96
N ALA A 223 33.04 -36.07 47.02
CA ALA A 223 33.92 -37.01 47.71
C ALA A 223 35.15 -36.25 48.28
N PRO A 224 35.84 -36.74 49.32
CA PRO A 224 35.93 -36.04 50.60
C PRO A 224 37.28 -35.34 50.85
N ALA A 225 37.28 -34.51 51.87
CA ALA A 225 38.45 -33.86 52.45
C ALA A 225 39.46 -34.90 52.99
N HIS A 226 40.72 -34.77 52.58
CA HIS A 226 41.84 -35.40 53.28
C HIS A 226 42.54 -34.36 54.16
N LEU A 227 42.44 -34.60 55.48
CA LEU A 227 43.35 -34.09 56.50
C LEU A 227 44.80 -34.40 56.12
N ARG A 228 45.71 -33.43 56.30
CA ARG A 228 47.11 -33.71 56.60
C ARG A 228 47.54 -32.96 57.85
N ARG A 229 48.17 -33.73 58.74
CA ARG A 229 48.99 -33.31 59.88
C ARG A 229 50.19 -32.49 59.44
#